data_AF-A0AAU3XG73-F1
#
_entry.id   AF-A0AAU3XG73-F1
#
_cell.length_a   1.000
_cell.length_b   1.000
_cell.length_c   1.000
_cell.angle_alpha   90.00
_cell.angle_beta   90.00
_cell.angle_gamma   90.00
#
_symmetry.space_group_name_H-M   'P 1'
#
loop_
_entity.id
_entity.type
_entity.pdbx_description
1 polymer ?
#
loop_
_entity_poly.entity_id
_entity_poly.type
_entity_poly.pdbx_seq_one_letter_code
_entity_poly.pdbx_strand_id
1 'polypeptide(L)'
;MLREVTATRYIEPLRAGGSVPGIVEADDLGTYVVKFTGSAQGRKALVAEVIVGELARALGLRFPELVLAHFDPVIADHEPHQEVRELHGASTGLNLGMDYLPGAKDFTPEVAKEFRVDPVEAGRIIWLDALTVNVDRTVHSSNLMIWPTLGIAPPRLWLIDHGAALVFHHRWDASDPAKAYDFRHHALGHYTPDVRAADAELAPKVTEELLRRIVAEVPDAWLPTEDGFASPDEVRDAYVRYLHARAGASDAWLPTDFPTREELAAEEALRAAKTRRGRPDWLKRVPDLHGKPAAEQDWSVHLG
;
A
#
# COMPACT_ATOMS: atom_id res chain seq x y z
N MET A 1 -13.95 4.22 -17.13
CA MET A 1 -14.13 2.76 -17.07
C MET A 1 -12.75 2.13 -17.16
N LEU A 2 -12.35 1.38 -16.14
CA LEU A 2 -11.11 0.61 -16.11
C LEU A 2 -11.10 -0.32 -17.31
N ARG A 3 -9.91 -0.48 -17.89
CA ARG A 3 -9.73 -1.35 -19.03
C ARG A 3 -9.86 -2.80 -18.59
N GLU A 4 -10.53 -3.60 -19.41
CA GLU A 4 -10.63 -5.04 -19.19
C GLU A 4 -9.52 -5.76 -19.95
N VAL A 5 -8.96 -6.80 -19.33
CA VAL A 5 -7.96 -7.68 -19.92
C VAL A 5 -8.27 -9.14 -19.57
N THR A 6 -7.83 -10.06 -20.42
CA THR A 6 -7.94 -11.50 -20.15
C THR A 6 -6.57 -12.03 -19.75
N ALA A 7 -6.44 -12.60 -18.55
CA ALA A 7 -5.21 -13.26 -18.13
C ALA A 7 -4.96 -14.49 -19.01
N THR A 8 -3.80 -14.54 -19.66
CA THR A 8 -3.43 -15.60 -20.61
C THR A 8 -2.41 -16.57 -20.02
N ARG A 9 -1.61 -16.11 -19.05
CA ARG A 9 -0.61 -16.94 -18.38
C ARG A 9 -0.39 -16.49 -16.94
N TYR A 10 -0.45 -17.42 -16.00
CA TYR A 10 0.04 -17.21 -14.64
C TYR A 10 1.56 -17.45 -14.60
N ILE A 11 2.31 -16.50 -14.04
CA ILE A 11 3.77 -16.54 -13.96
C ILE A 11 4.19 -17.10 -12.61
N GLU A 12 3.86 -16.40 -11.52
CA GLU A 12 4.25 -16.79 -10.17
C GLU A 12 3.41 -16.07 -9.09
N PRO A 13 3.30 -16.63 -7.88
CA PRO A 13 2.71 -15.94 -6.74
C PRO A 13 3.70 -14.94 -6.14
N LEU A 14 3.21 -13.75 -5.81
CA LEU A 14 3.91 -12.80 -4.94
C LEU A 14 3.69 -13.21 -3.48
N ARG A 15 4.77 -13.64 -2.84
CA ARG A 15 4.77 -14.08 -1.45
C ARG A 15 4.94 -12.89 -0.50
N ALA A 16 3.89 -12.06 -0.40
CA ALA A 16 3.82 -10.97 0.55
C ALA A 16 2.47 -11.00 1.28
N GLY A 17 2.49 -11.13 2.61
CA GLY A 17 1.28 -11.10 3.44
C GLY A 17 0.29 -12.25 3.18
N GLY A 18 -0.95 -12.07 3.65
CA GLY A 18 -2.00 -13.10 3.61
C GLY A 18 -2.88 -13.10 2.35
N SER A 19 -2.65 -12.20 1.39
CA SER A 19 -3.49 -12.05 0.19
C SER A 19 -2.98 -12.77 -1.06
N VAL A 20 -1.71 -13.19 -1.05
CA VAL A 20 -1.01 -13.96 -2.11
C VAL A 20 -1.42 -13.53 -3.54
N PRO A 21 -1.12 -12.27 -3.94
CA PRO A 21 -1.39 -11.84 -5.31
C PRO A 21 -0.51 -12.61 -6.31
N GLY A 22 -0.91 -12.65 -7.58
CA GLY A 22 -0.20 -13.39 -8.64
C GLY A 22 0.26 -12.48 -9.76
N ILE A 23 1.43 -12.75 -10.35
CA ILE A 23 1.84 -12.10 -11.60
C ILE A 23 1.24 -12.87 -12.77
N VAL A 24 0.59 -12.16 -13.68
CA VAL A 24 0.02 -12.72 -14.91
C VAL A 24 0.44 -11.92 -16.15
N GLU A 25 0.55 -12.60 -17.29
CA GLU A 25 0.51 -11.97 -18.62
C GLU A 25 -0.94 -11.93 -19.10
N ALA A 26 -1.31 -10.92 -19.88
CA ALA A 26 -2.65 -10.77 -20.44
C ALA A 26 -2.66 -10.66 -21.97
N ASP A 27 -3.86 -10.67 -22.55
CA ASP A 27 -4.13 -10.64 -23.99
C ASP A 27 -3.71 -9.35 -24.70
N ASP A 28 -3.49 -8.28 -23.94
CA ASP A 28 -2.97 -6.99 -24.39
C ASP A 28 -1.44 -6.89 -24.39
N LEU A 29 -0.74 -8.00 -24.13
CA LEU A 29 0.72 -8.08 -23.96
C LEU A 29 1.26 -7.39 -22.70
N GLY A 30 0.40 -6.99 -21.77
CA GLY A 30 0.77 -6.43 -20.48
C GLY A 30 1.08 -7.51 -19.43
N THR A 31 1.82 -7.11 -18.39
CA THR A 31 2.05 -7.92 -17.19
C THR A 31 1.43 -7.24 -15.99
N TYR A 32 0.66 -7.99 -15.21
CA TYR A 32 -0.13 -7.45 -14.10
C TYR A 32 0.10 -8.23 -12.81
N VAL A 33 0.13 -7.51 -11.70
CA VAL A 33 -0.09 -8.08 -10.37
C VAL A 33 -1.59 -8.16 -10.14
N VAL A 34 -2.13 -9.38 -10.06
CA VAL A 34 -3.54 -9.65 -9.83
C VAL A 34 -3.81 -9.85 -8.35
N LYS A 35 -4.70 -9.01 -7.81
CA LYS A 35 -5.32 -9.20 -6.49
C LYS A 35 -6.61 -10.01 -6.67
N PHE A 36 -6.61 -11.19 -6.08
CA PHE A 36 -7.68 -12.18 -6.24
C PHE A 36 -8.89 -11.88 -5.35
N THR A 37 -10.08 -11.98 -5.93
CA THR A 37 -11.38 -11.77 -5.26
C THR A 37 -11.69 -12.79 -4.18
N GLY A 38 -11.15 -14.01 -4.29
CA GLY A 38 -11.25 -15.07 -3.29
C GLY A 38 -10.30 -14.91 -2.10
N SER A 39 -9.47 -13.86 -2.06
CA SER A 39 -8.52 -13.64 -0.96
C SER A 39 -9.23 -13.32 0.36
N ALA A 40 -8.58 -13.64 1.48
CA ALA A 40 -9.13 -13.42 2.82
C ALA A 40 -9.40 -11.95 3.17
N GLN A 41 -8.79 -11.01 2.44
CA GLN A 41 -9.04 -9.57 2.60
C GLN A 41 -10.44 -9.15 2.10
N GLY A 42 -11.04 -9.96 1.21
CA GLY A 42 -12.38 -9.74 0.67
C GLY A 42 -12.47 -8.57 -0.32
N ARG A 43 -13.67 -8.42 -0.90
CA ARG A 43 -13.93 -7.44 -1.97
C ARG A 43 -13.76 -5.99 -1.53
N LYS A 44 -13.99 -5.66 -0.26
CA LYS A 44 -13.80 -4.29 0.27
C LYS A 44 -12.37 -3.80 0.09
N ALA A 45 -11.36 -4.68 0.18
CA ALA A 45 -9.97 -4.31 -0.10
C ALA A 45 -9.76 -3.96 -1.58
N LEU A 46 -10.41 -4.68 -2.51
CA LEU A 46 -10.36 -4.33 -3.94
C LEU A 46 -11.08 -3.01 -4.23
N VAL A 47 -12.21 -2.76 -3.57
CA VAL A 47 -12.93 -1.47 -3.65
C VAL A 47 -12.03 -0.33 -3.16
N ALA A 48 -11.34 -0.51 -2.03
CA ALA A 48 -10.40 0.47 -1.52
C ALA A 48 -9.23 0.71 -2.48
N GLU A 49 -8.69 -0.36 -3.08
CA GLU A 49 -7.63 -0.25 -4.07
C GLU A 49 -8.03 0.62 -5.27
N VAL A 50 -9.22 0.38 -5.84
CA VAL A 50 -9.73 1.14 -6.98
C VAL A 50 -9.98 2.59 -6.59
N ILE A 51 -10.71 2.83 -5.50
CA ILE A 51 -11.09 4.20 -5.10
C ILE A 51 -9.84 5.03 -4.77
N VAL A 52 -8.94 4.49 -3.95
CA VAL A 52 -7.76 5.24 -3.50
C VAL A 52 -6.71 5.35 -4.60
N GLY A 53 -6.50 4.28 -5.38
CA GLY A 53 -5.56 4.26 -6.51
C GLY A 53 -5.94 5.25 -7.61
N GLU A 54 -7.20 5.26 -8.05
CA GLU A 54 -7.67 6.19 -9.07
C GLU A 54 -7.76 7.63 -8.54
N LEU A 55 -8.06 7.81 -7.24
CA LEU A 55 -7.96 9.13 -6.61
C LEU A 55 -6.51 9.63 -6.57
N ALA A 56 -5.55 8.76 -6.24
CA ALA A 56 -4.13 9.10 -6.25
C ALA A 56 -3.70 9.56 -7.65
N ARG A 57 -4.05 8.80 -8.70
CA ARG A 57 -3.75 9.14 -10.09
C ARG A 57 -4.38 10.47 -10.51
N ALA A 58 -5.66 10.68 -10.19
CA ALA A 58 -6.36 11.93 -10.49
C ALA A 58 -5.75 13.15 -9.77
N LEU A 59 -5.17 12.94 -8.60
CA LEU A 59 -4.43 13.95 -7.82
C LEU A 59 -2.96 14.09 -8.24
N GLY A 60 -2.51 13.38 -9.28
CA GLY A 60 -1.15 13.45 -9.81
C GLY A 60 -0.10 12.70 -9.00
N LEU A 61 -0.51 11.80 -8.10
CA LEU A 61 0.38 10.87 -7.42
C LEU A 61 0.65 9.64 -8.31
N ARG A 62 1.82 9.04 -8.14
CA ARG A 62 2.24 7.89 -8.95
C ARG A 62 1.69 6.61 -8.33
N PHE A 63 0.71 6.02 -9.00
CA PHE A 63 0.14 4.73 -8.66
C PHE A 63 0.00 3.93 -9.97
N PRO A 64 0.36 2.64 -10.00
CA PRO A 64 0.28 1.84 -11.23
C PRO A 64 -1.13 1.84 -11.83
N GLU A 65 -1.25 1.65 -13.13
CA GLU A 65 -2.57 1.57 -13.77
C GLU A 65 -3.34 0.34 -13.26
N LEU A 66 -4.63 0.50 -13.02
CA LEU A 66 -5.53 -0.60 -12.68
C LEU A 66 -6.28 -1.11 -13.91
N VAL A 67 -6.49 -2.41 -13.95
CA VAL A 67 -7.30 -3.09 -14.96
C VAL A 67 -8.25 -4.07 -14.29
N LEU A 68 -9.35 -4.39 -14.97
CA LEU A 68 -10.21 -5.51 -14.60
C LEU A 68 -9.69 -6.75 -15.32
N ALA A 69 -9.17 -7.71 -14.55
CA ALA A 69 -8.52 -8.91 -15.09
C ALA A 69 -9.46 -10.11 -15.00
N HIS A 70 -9.88 -10.64 -16.15
CA HIS A 70 -10.59 -11.91 -16.23
C HIS A 70 -9.61 -13.07 -16.07
N PHE A 71 -9.81 -13.90 -15.04
CA PHE A 71 -8.91 -14.98 -14.65
C PHE A 71 -9.64 -16.33 -14.73
N ASP A 72 -9.07 -17.25 -15.51
CA ASP A 72 -9.46 -18.66 -15.52
C ASP A 72 -8.41 -19.46 -14.73
N PRO A 73 -8.77 -20.15 -13.64
CA PRO A 73 -7.82 -20.92 -12.84
C PRO A 73 -6.99 -21.94 -13.63
N VAL A 74 -7.46 -22.40 -14.79
CA VAL A 74 -6.74 -23.35 -15.64
C VAL A 74 -5.35 -22.86 -16.04
N ILE A 75 -5.14 -21.55 -16.18
CA ILE A 75 -3.83 -20.98 -16.55
C ILE A 75 -2.80 -21.12 -15.42
N ALA A 76 -3.25 -21.43 -14.21
CA ALA A 76 -2.46 -21.59 -13.00
C ALA A 76 -2.47 -23.02 -12.44
N ASP A 77 -2.91 -24.02 -13.22
CA ASP A 77 -2.99 -25.44 -12.80
C ASP A 77 -1.65 -26.04 -12.33
N HIS A 78 -0.53 -25.43 -12.74
CA HIS A 78 0.82 -25.83 -12.37
C HIS A 78 1.26 -25.32 -10.98
N GLU A 79 0.44 -24.52 -10.29
CA GLU A 79 0.74 -23.98 -8.96
C GLU A 79 0.91 -25.12 -7.94
N PRO A 80 2.11 -25.31 -7.33
CA PRO A 80 2.37 -26.43 -6.43
C PRO A 80 1.64 -26.32 -5.09
N HIS A 81 1.31 -25.11 -4.62
CA HIS A 81 0.74 -24.90 -3.28
C HIS A 81 -0.78 -25.01 -3.28
N GLN A 82 -1.31 -25.89 -2.42
CA GLN A 82 -2.75 -26.15 -2.34
C GLN A 82 -3.55 -24.89 -1.96
N GLU A 83 -3.09 -24.14 -0.97
CA GLU A 83 -3.76 -22.91 -0.51
C GLU A 83 -3.91 -21.88 -1.64
N VAL A 84 -2.90 -21.78 -2.52
CA VAL A 84 -2.92 -20.86 -3.66
C VAL A 84 -3.84 -21.39 -4.78
N ARG A 85 -3.88 -22.70 -5.03
CA ARG A 85 -4.86 -23.30 -5.96
C ARG A 85 -6.31 -23.10 -5.49
N GLU A 86 -6.56 -23.24 -4.19
CA GLU A 86 -7.89 -22.98 -3.60
C GLU A 86 -8.29 -21.52 -3.76
N LEU A 87 -7.36 -20.58 -3.53
CA LEU A 87 -7.54 -19.16 -3.80
C LEU A 87 -7.87 -18.90 -5.29
N HIS A 88 -7.10 -19.48 -6.22
CA HIS A 88 -7.35 -19.35 -7.65
C HIS A 88 -8.74 -19.85 -8.03
N GLY A 89 -9.12 -21.05 -7.57
CA GLY A 89 -10.45 -21.62 -7.81
C GLY A 89 -11.58 -20.71 -7.31
N ALA A 90 -11.42 -20.14 -6.11
CA ALA A 90 -12.38 -19.19 -5.54
C ALA A 90 -12.42 -17.83 -6.26
N SER A 91 -11.48 -17.57 -7.18
CA SER A 91 -11.29 -16.29 -7.86
C SER A 91 -11.54 -16.38 -9.36
N THR A 92 -12.31 -17.37 -9.81
CA THR A 92 -12.71 -17.48 -11.23
C THR A 92 -13.48 -16.24 -11.68
N GLY A 93 -13.12 -15.70 -12.85
CA GLY A 93 -13.75 -14.53 -13.45
C GLY A 93 -13.04 -13.22 -13.10
N LEU A 94 -13.80 -12.19 -12.74
CA LEU A 94 -13.30 -10.81 -12.64
C LEU A 94 -12.47 -10.59 -11.37
N ASN A 95 -11.23 -10.14 -11.53
CA ASN A 95 -10.30 -9.75 -10.47
C ASN A 95 -9.70 -8.36 -10.75
N LEU A 96 -8.91 -7.84 -9.82
CA LEU A 96 -8.23 -6.56 -9.99
C LEU A 96 -6.79 -6.81 -10.43
N GLY A 97 -6.43 -6.33 -11.61
CA GLY A 97 -5.04 -6.26 -12.07
C GLY A 97 -4.46 -4.88 -11.79
N MET A 98 -3.18 -4.85 -11.44
CA MET A 98 -2.37 -3.65 -11.28
C MET A 98 -1.14 -3.79 -12.17
N ASP A 99 -0.79 -2.76 -12.93
CA ASP A 99 0.38 -2.78 -13.81
C ASP A 99 1.64 -3.17 -13.02
N TYR A 100 2.36 -4.18 -13.53
CA TYR A 100 3.56 -4.68 -12.87
C TYR A 100 4.74 -3.77 -13.20
N LEU A 101 5.33 -3.14 -12.18
CA LEU A 101 6.49 -2.25 -12.34
C LEU A 101 7.81 -3.06 -12.40
N PRO A 102 8.40 -3.33 -13.58
CA PRO A 102 9.50 -4.27 -13.67
C PRO A 102 10.76 -3.68 -13.05
N GLY A 103 11.39 -4.44 -12.14
CA GLY A 103 12.59 -3.99 -11.43
C GLY A 103 12.33 -2.91 -10.38
N ALA A 104 11.08 -2.68 -9.99
CA ALA A 104 10.77 -1.85 -8.82
C ALA A 104 11.36 -2.47 -7.55
N LYS A 105 11.68 -1.63 -6.57
CA LYS A 105 12.22 -2.05 -5.27
C LYS A 105 11.35 -1.51 -4.15
N ASP A 106 11.10 -2.32 -3.13
CA ASP A 106 10.37 -1.89 -1.95
C ASP A 106 11.06 -0.72 -1.24
N PHE A 107 10.27 0.23 -0.78
CA PHE A 107 10.74 1.34 0.04
C PHE A 107 10.83 0.88 1.50
N THR A 108 11.89 0.15 1.84
CA THR A 108 12.13 -0.35 3.21
C THR A 108 12.76 0.71 4.12
N PRO A 109 12.78 0.52 5.45
CA PRO A 109 13.51 1.41 6.37
C PRO A 109 14.98 1.62 6.00
N GLU A 110 15.64 0.59 5.47
CA GLU A 110 17.04 0.66 5.03
C GLU A 110 17.17 1.58 3.82
N VAL A 111 16.27 1.44 2.85
CA VAL A 111 16.26 2.28 1.65
C VAL A 111 15.92 3.73 2.01
N ALA A 112 15.01 3.96 2.96
CA ALA A 112 14.63 5.29 3.43
C ALA A 112 15.78 6.08 4.09
N LYS A 113 16.86 5.42 4.52
CA LYS A 113 18.06 6.10 5.06
C LYS A 113 18.80 6.89 3.98
N GLU A 114 18.77 6.39 2.75
CA GLU A 114 19.56 6.92 1.63
C GLU A 114 18.66 7.64 0.61
N PHE A 115 17.47 7.11 0.35
CA PHE A 115 16.53 7.68 -0.60
C PHE A 115 15.92 8.98 -0.06
N ARG A 116 16.06 10.06 -0.84
CA ARG A 116 15.52 11.37 -0.51
C ARG A 116 14.13 11.51 -1.12
N VAL A 117 13.16 11.79 -0.26
CA VAL A 117 11.80 12.19 -0.65
C VAL A 117 11.66 13.68 -0.40
N ASP A 118 11.11 14.39 -1.37
CA ASP A 118 10.85 15.83 -1.25
C ASP A 118 9.73 16.09 -0.22
N PRO A 119 9.84 17.10 0.66
CA PRO A 119 8.80 17.43 1.64
C PRO A 119 7.40 17.65 1.05
N VAL A 120 7.29 18.20 -0.16
CA VAL A 120 6.01 18.41 -0.85
C VAL A 120 5.45 17.07 -1.32
N GLU A 121 6.28 16.19 -1.88
CA GLU A 121 5.88 14.84 -2.27
C GLU A 121 5.42 14.01 -1.07
N ALA A 122 6.17 14.05 0.04
CA ALA A 122 5.79 13.39 1.29
C ALA A 122 4.48 13.94 1.86
N GLY A 123 4.29 15.26 1.84
CA GLY A 123 3.07 15.94 2.26
C GLY A 123 1.85 15.47 1.47
N ARG A 124 1.95 15.37 0.14
CA ARG A 124 0.86 14.91 -0.73
C ARG A 124 0.47 13.45 -0.48
N ILE A 125 1.43 12.56 -0.25
CA ILE A 125 1.17 11.15 0.04
C ILE A 125 0.48 11.01 1.40
N ILE A 126 1.02 11.63 2.44
CA ILE A 126 0.42 11.61 3.78
C ILE A 126 -0.98 12.22 3.76
N TRP A 127 -1.18 13.31 3.01
CA TRP A 127 -2.48 13.93 2.85
C TRP A 127 -3.50 12.96 2.22
N LEU A 128 -3.13 12.24 1.17
CA LEU A 128 -3.99 11.23 0.55
C LEU A 128 -4.33 10.13 1.56
N ASP A 129 -3.34 9.60 2.28
CA ASP A 129 -3.55 8.55 3.27
C ASP A 129 -4.43 9.05 4.43
N ALA A 130 -4.32 10.31 4.84
CA ALA A 130 -5.19 10.91 5.85
C ALA A 130 -6.64 11.13 5.36
N LEU A 131 -6.81 11.61 4.12
CA LEU A 131 -8.13 11.71 3.48
C LEU A 131 -8.81 10.34 3.39
N THR A 132 -8.06 9.31 3.01
CA THR A 132 -8.59 7.96 2.77
C THR A 132 -8.52 7.05 4.00
N VAL A 133 -8.09 7.56 5.15
CA VAL A 133 -7.98 6.79 6.41
C VAL A 133 -7.08 5.56 6.24
N ASN A 134 -6.00 5.69 5.48
CA ASN A 134 -4.99 4.64 5.29
C ASN A 134 -3.91 4.74 6.36
N VAL A 135 -4.17 4.15 7.53
CA VAL A 135 -3.20 4.11 8.64
C VAL A 135 -2.16 2.99 8.53
N ASP A 136 -2.25 2.15 7.49
CA ASP A 136 -1.37 0.98 7.31
C ASP A 136 -0.01 1.34 6.69
N ARG A 137 0.11 2.52 6.07
CA ARG A 137 1.37 3.03 5.49
C ARG A 137 2.37 3.42 6.58
N THR A 138 3.06 2.43 7.13
CA THR A 138 3.97 2.59 8.27
C THR A 138 5.42 2.38 7.87
N VAL A 139 6.37 2.79 8.74
CA VAL A 139 7.81 2.58 8.51
C VAL A 139 8.16 1.12 8.16
N HIS A 140 7.48 0.14 8.76
CA HIS A 140 7.79 -1.29 8.55
C HIS A 140 6.92 -1.95 7.48
N SER A 141 5.84 -1.30 7.05
CA SER A 141 4.96 -1.76 5.98
C SER A 141 4.58 -0.53 5.15
N SER A 142 5.52 -0.07 4.33
CA SER A 142 5.38 1.22 3.66
C SER A 142 4.40 1.18 2.50
N ASN A 143 4.17 0.01 1.89
CA ASN A 143 3.39 -0.14 0.66
C ASN A 143 3.80 0.89 -0.41
N LEU A 144 5.09 1.22 -0.46
CA LEU A 144 5.70 2.17 -1.38
C LEU A 144 6.80 1.45 -2.15
N MET A 145 6.96 1.80 -3.42
CA MET A 145 8.02 1.27 -4.27
C MET A 145 8.85 2.40 -4.88
N ILE A 146 10.09 2.08 -5.23
CA ILE A 146 10.95 2.94 -6.04
C ILE A 146 11.04 2.36 -7.44
N TRP A 147 10.70 3.18 -8.44
CA TRP A 147 10.77 2.81 -9.85
C TRP A 147 10.95 4.04 -10.77
N PRO A 148 11.69 3.92 -11.90
CA PRO A 148 12.52 2.78 -12.30
C PRO A 148 13.85 2.73 -11.53
N THR A 149 14.43 1.54 -11.37
CA THR A 149 15.72 1.35 -10.67
C THR A 149 16.89 0.95 -11.58
N LEU A 150 16.62 0.73 -12.87
CA LEU A 150 17.60 0.29 -13.87
C LEU A 150 18.46 1.42 -14.47
N GLY A 151 18.40 2.63 -13.91
CA GLY A 151 19.22 3.76 -14.36
C GLY A 151 18.79 4.43 -15.67
N ILE A 152 17.67 3.99 -16.27
CA ILE A 152 17.11 4.58 -17.50
C ILE A 152 16.46 5.96 -17.27
N ALA A 153 16.02 6.23 -16.04
CA ALA A 153 15.46 7.50 -15.59
C ALA A 153 15.66 7.64 -14.08
N PRO A 154 15.55 8.85 -13.51
CA PRO A 154 15.64 9.04 -12.08
C PRO A 154 14.57 8.22 -11.35
N PRO A 155 14.93 7.47 -10.29
CA PRO A 155 13.97 6.71 -9.50
C PRO A 155 12.95 7.64 -8.86
N ARG A 156 11.68 7.23 -8.88
CA ARG A 156 10.56 7.93 -8.25
C ARG A 156 9.87 7.03 -7.24
N LEU A 157 9.21 7.65 -6.27
CA LEU A 157 8.34 6.95 -5.33
C LEU A 157 6.99 6.66 -5.99
N TRP A 158 6.49 5.44 -5.81
CA TRP A 158 5.20 4.93 -6.29
C TRP A 158 4.41 4.37 -5.12
N LEU A 159 3.11 4.67 -5.09
CA LEU A 159 2.17 4.09 -4.14
C LEU A 159 1.72 2.74 -4.67
N ILE A 160 1.62 1.78 -3.77
CA ILE A 160 0.93 0.51 -3.99
C ILE A 160 0.06 0.21 -2.76
N ASP A 161 -0.78 -0.80 -2.89
CA ASP A 161 -1.52 -1.45 -1.82
C ASP A 161 -2.27 -0.51 -0.87
N HIS A 162 -3.48 -0.15 -1.28
CA HIS A 162 -4.46 0.60 -0.52
C HIS A 162 -5.59 -0.29 0.04
N GLY A 163 -5.42 -1.62 0.04
CA GLY A 163 -6.46 -2.55 0.48
C GLY A 163 -6.89 -2.39 1.95
N ALA A 164 -6.04 -1.77 2.78
CA ALA A 164 -6.31 -1.45 4.19
C ALA A 164 -6.82 0.00 4.41
N ALA A 165 -6.98 0.78 3.34
CA ALA A 165 -7.55 2.13 3.40
C ALA A 165 -9.07 2.08 3.56
N LEU A 166 -9.69 3.26 3.67
CA LEU A 166 -11.14 3.45 3.79
C LEU A 166 -11.77 2.73 4.98
N VAL A 167 -11.05 2.61 6.11
CA VAL A 167 -11.48 1.86 7.31
C VAL A 167 -12.93 2.13 7.75
N PHE A 168 -13.45 3.33 7.47
CA PHE A 168 -14.85 3.71 7.72
C PHE A 168 -15.89 2.81 7.01
N HIS A 169 -15.55 2.19 5.87
CA HIS A 169 -16.47 1.34 5.10
C HIS A 169 -16.80 0.00 5.78
N HIS A 170 -16.15 -0.30 6.90
CA HIS A 170 -16.52 -1.41 7.77
C HIS A 170 -17.56 -1.00 8.83
N ARG A 171 -17.75 0.30 9.08
CA ARG A 171 -18.70 0.86 10.06
C ARG A 171 -19.17 2.27 9.66
N TRP A 172 -20.05 2.35 8.66
CA TRP A 172 -20.56 3.61 8.11
C TRP A 172 -21.18 4.53 9.17
N ASP A 173 -22.11 4.00 9.98
CA ASP A 173 -22.87 4.79 10.96
C ASP A 173 -22.03 5.36 12.12
N ALA A 174 -20.86 4.79 12.36
CA ALA A 174 -19.98 5.16 13.47
C ALA A 174 -18.78 6.02 13.04
N SER A 175 -18.70 6.38 11.74
CA SER A 175 -17.53 7.04 11.17
C SER A 175 -17.79 8.52 10.94
N ASP A 176 -17.20 9.36 11.78
CA ASP A 176 -17.19 10.81 11.63
C ASP A 176 -16.15 11.23 10.56
N PRO A 177 -16.57 11.87 9.44
CA PRO A 177 -15.66 12.37 8.42
C PRO A 177 -14.61 13.37 8.95
N ALA A 178 -14.89 14.09 10.04
CA ALA A 178 -13.95 15.05 10.63
C ALA A 178 -12.91 14.41 11.57
N LYS A 179 -13.02 13.10 11.83
CA LYS A 179 -12.14 12.42 12.79
C LYS A 179 -10.67 12.43 12.35
N ALA A 180 -9.80 12.90 13.24
CA ALA A 180 -8.35 12.77 13.11
C ALA A 180 -7.88 11.35 13.45
N TYR A 181 -6.86 10.89 12.72
CA TYR A 181 -6.19 9.60 12.94
C TYR A 181 -4.70 9.85 13.20
N ASP A 182 -4.07 8.92 13.91
CA ASP A 182 -2.65 9.04 14.27
C ASP A 182 -1.76 8.59 13.10
N PHE A 183 -0.98 9.53 12.57
CA PHE A 183 -0.02 9.31 11.47
C PHE A 183 1.44 9.45 11.91
N ARG A 184 1.74 9.49 13.22
CA ARG A 184 3.11 9.68 13.72
C ARG A 184 4.09 8.61 13.24
N HIS A 185 3.63 7.40 13.00
CA HIS A 185 4.45 6.28 12.51
C HIS A 185 4.39 6.09 10.99
N HIS A 186 3.90 7.08 10.25
CA HIS A 186 3.81 7.02 8.80
C HIS A 186 5.20 6.89 8.17
N ALA A 187 5.33 6.08 7.12
CA ALA A 187 6.62 5.77 6.46
C ALA A 187 7.39 7.00 5.97
N LEU A 188 6.69 8.11 5.74
CA LEU A 188 7.24 9.37 5.23
C LEU A 188 7.29 10.50 6.29
N GLY A 189 6.93 10.23 7.55
CA GLY A 189 6.84 11.26 8.59
C GLY A 189 8.18 11.99 8.85
N HIS A 190 9.31 11.29 8.68
CA HIS A 190 10.65 11.86 8.92
C HIS A 190 11.20 12.71 7.76
N TYR A 191 10.43 12.92 6.69
CA TYR A 191 10.78 13.79 5.56
C TYR A 191 10.21 15.21 5.69
N THR A 192 9.86 15.63 6.92
CA THR A 192 9.29 16.96 7.22
C THR A 192 8.14 17.34 6.27
N PRO A 193 7.11 16.49 6.15
CA PRO A 193 6.09 16.60 5.12
C PRO A 193 5.29 17.91 5.21
N ASP A 194 5.14 18.61 4.09
CA ASP A 194 4.32 19.83 4.01
C ASP A 194 2.85 19.49 3.71
N VAL A 195 2.16 18.97 4.72
CA VAL A 195 0.75 18.57 4.60
C VAL A 195 -0.20 19.75 4.41
N ARG A 196 0.18 20.97 4.83
CA ARG A 196 -0.67 22.17 4.69
C ARG A 196 -0.63 22.68 3.26
N ALA A 197 0.54 22.69 2.62
CA ALA A 197 0.63 22.97 1.20
C ALA A 197 -0.10 21.91 0.37
N ALA A 198 0.02 20.63 0.76
CA ALA A 198 -0.73 19.55 0.12
C ALA A 198 -2.24 19.75 0.25
N ASP A 199 -2.75 20.12 1.43
CA ASP A 199 -4.18 20.37 1.64
C ASP A 199 -4.71 21.52 0.78
N ALA A 200 -4.00 22.65 0.77
CA ALA A 200 -4.35 23.80 -0.06
C ALA A 200 -4.36 23.47 -1.56
N GLU A 201 -3.50 22.55 -2.02
CA GLU A 201 -3.43 22.11 -3.41
C GLU A 201 -4.51 21.06 -3.75
N LEU A 202 -4.71 20.06 -2.89
CA LEU A 202 -5.43 18.83 -3.22
C LEU A 202 -6.89 18.82 -2.76
N ALA A 203 -7.22 19.43 -1.61
CA ALA A 203 -8.59 19.43 -1.11
C ALA A 203 -9.60 20.03 -2.12
N PRO A 204 -9.31 21.17 -2.79
CA PRO A 204 -10.23 21.72 -3.80
C PRO A 204 -10.42 20.85 -5.04
N LYS A 205 -9.51 19.88 -5.29
CA LYS A 205 -9.61 18.96 -6.43
C LYS A 205 -10.53 17.77 -6.14
N VAL A 206 -10.80 17.47 -4.87
CA VAL A 206 -11.68 16.36 -4.46
C VAL A 206 -13.15 16.80 -4.52
N THR A 207 -13.67 16.93 -5.73
CA THR A 207 -15.07 17.30 -5.98
C THR A 207 -15.98 16.08 -5.98
N GLU A 208 -17.28 16.27 -5.75
CA GLU A 208 -18.26 15.19 -5.94
C GLU A 208 -18.20 14.59 -7.35
N GLU A 209 -17.98 15.41 -8.38
CA GLU A 209 -17.89 14.93 -9.75
C GLU A 209 -16.69 13.99 -9.95
N LEU A 210 -15.51 14.36 -9.40
CA LEU A 210 -14.34 13.50 -9.45
C LEU A 210 -14.61 12.18 -8.73
N LEU A 211 -15.15 12.25 -7.51
CA LEU A 211 -15.45 11.07 -6.70
C LEU A 211 -16.47 10.16 -7.38
N ARG A 212 -17.54 10.72 -7.97
CA ARG A 212 -18.55 9.96 -8.74
C ARG A 212 -17.94 9.20 -9.91
N ARG A 213 -17.03 9.84 -10.67
CA ARG A 213 -16.31 9.17 -11.75
C ARG A 213 -15.48 7.99 -11.22
N ILE A 214 -14.73 8.20 -10.14
CA ILE A 214 -13.87 7.17 -9.54
C ILE A 214 -14.69 6.00 -8.99
N VAL A 215 -15.76 6.23 -8.22
CA VAL A 215 -16.55 5.13 -7.64
C VAL A 215 -17.34 4.35 -8.71
N ALA A 216 -17.60 4.96 -9.87
CA ALA A 216 -18.20 4.27 -11.02
C ALA A 216 -17.24 3.26 -11.68
N GLU A 217 -15.95 3.34 -11.39
CA GLU A 217 -14.94 2.37 -11.85
C GLU A 217 -15.02 1.03 -11.10
N VAL A 218 -15.64 1.02 -9.92
CA VAL A 218 -15.77 -0.18 -9.10
C VAL A 218 -16.89 -1.08 -9.66
N PRO A 219 -16.62 -2.35 -10.00
CA PRO A 219 -17.65 -3.30 -10.45
C PRO A 219 -18.76 -3.51 -9.42
N ASP A 220 -20.01 -3.61 -9.88
CA ASP A 220 -21.18 -3.89 -9.02
C ASP A 220 -21.01 -5.15 -8.17
N ALA A 221 -20.40 -6.19 -8.74
CA ALA A 221 -20.16 -7.46 -8.05
C ALA A 221 -19.22 -7.35 -6.83
N TRP A 222 -18.48 -6.24 -6.70
CA TRP A 222 -17.56 -5.98 -5.60
C TRP A 222 -18.16 -5.09 -4.51
N LEU A 223 -19.30 -4.45 -4.78
CA LEU A 223 -20.01 -3.63 -3.83
C LEU A 223 -21.01 -4.51 -3.07
N PRO A 224 -20.69 -4.90 -1.84
CA PRO A 224 -21.58 -5.79 -1.09
C PRO A 224 -22.87 -5.02 -0.77
N THR A 225 -24.02 -5.61 -1.11
CA THR A 225 -25.30 -5.19 -0.58
C THR A 225 -25.36 -5.65 0.88
N GLU A 226 -24.92 -4.79 1.79
CA GLU A 226 -24.92 -5.02 3.24
C GLU A 226 -26.12 -4.35 3.90
N ASP A 227 -26.37 -4.68 5.17
CA ASP A 227 -27.37 -4.01 6.00
C ASP A 227 -27.15 -2.50 5.97
N GLY A 228 -28.09 -1.77 5.38
CA GLY A 228 -28.04 -0.31 5.23
C GLY A 228 -27.92 0.20 3.79
N PHE A 229 -27.63 -0.67 2.80
CA PHE A 229 -27.62 -0.29 1.38
C PHE A 229 -28.38 -1.29 0.52
N ALA A 230 -29.39 -0.80 -0.20
CA ALA A 230 -30.26 -1.59 -1.06
C ALA A 230 -29.67 -1.85 -2.46
N SER A 231 -28.66 -1.08 -2.87
CA SER A 231 -28.05 -1.19 -4.20
C SER A 231 -26.56 -0.78 -4.22
N PRO A 232 -25.78 -1.26 -5.23
CA PRO A 232 -24.42 -0.76 -5.47
C PRO A 232 -24.33 0.76 -5.60
N ASP A 233 -25.34 1.41 -6.18
CA ASP A 233 -25.38 2.87 -6.34
C ASP A 233 -25.51 3.61 -5.00
N GLU A 234 -26.29 3.07 -4.05
CA GLU A 234 -26.35 3.63 -2.71
C GLU A 234 -25.01 3.52 -1.97
N VAL A 235 -24.27 2.43 -2.18
CA VAL A 235 -22.91 2.26 -1.64
C VAL A 235 -21.94 3.28 -2.27
N ARG A 236 -22.01 3.49 -3.59
CA ARG A 236 -21.21 4.52 -4.29
C ARG A 236 -21.50 5.92 -3.74
N ASP A 237 -22.78 6.26 -3.58
CA ASP A 237 -23.18 7.53 -3.00
C ASP A 237 -22.67 7.68 -1.56
N ALA A 238 -22.61 6.60 -0.78
CA ALA A 238 -22.03 6.64 0.56
C ALA A 238 -20.53 6.97 0.55
N TYR A 239 -19.74 6.37 -0.35
CA TYR A 239 -18.33 6.72 -0.54
C TYR A 239 -18.16 8.19 -0.95
N VAL A 240 -18.94 8.66 -1.94
CA VAL A 240 -18.90 10.05 -2.41
C VAL A 240 -19.21 11.01 -1.26
N ARG A 241 -20.31 10.79 -0.53
CA ARG A 241 -20.71 11.63 0.61
C ARG A 241 -19.61 11.67 1.68
N TYR A 242 -19.07 10.53 2.07
CA TYR A 242 -18.06 10.45 3.12
C TYR A 242 -16.76 11.17 2.71
N LEU A 243 -16.20 10.84 1.55
CA LEU A 243 -14.92 11.39 1.09
C LEU A 243 -15.03 12.90 0.79
N HIS A 244 -16.14 13.35 0.22
CA HIS A 244 -16.38 14.77 -0.02
C HIS A 244 -16.52 15.55 1.29
N ALA A 245 -17.31 15.04 2.25
CA ALA A 245 -17.45 15.64 3.57
C ALA A 245 -16.12 15.68 4.34
N ARG A 246 -15.33 14.62 4.24
CA ARG A 246 -13.99 14.55 4.84
C ARG A 246 -13.04 15.56 4.20
N ALA A 247 -12.98 15.65 2.87
CA ALA A 247 -12.17 16.65 2.18
C ALA A 247 -12.53 18.09 2.61
N GLY A 248 -13.83 18.38 2.79
CA GLY A 248 -14.31 19.68 3.29
C GLY A 248 -14.04 19.95 4.77
N ALA A 249 -13.64 18.93 5.54
CA ALA A 249 -13.32 19.02 6.96
C ALA A 249 -11.80 18.88 7.23
N SER A 250 -10.95 19.11 6.24
CA SER A 250 -9.50 18.87 6.33
C SER A 250 -8.82 19.55 7.51
N ASP A 251 -9.22 20.78 7.83
CA ASP A 251 -8.73 21.54 8.99
C ASP A 251 -8.87 20.78 10.33
N ALA A 252 -9.84 19.87 10.45
CA ALA A 252 -10.10 19.11 11.66
C ALA A 252 -9.26 17.82 11.80
N TRP A 253 -8.80 17.23 10.70
CA TRP A 253 -8.11 15.92 10.73
C TRP A 253 -6.69 15.93 10.17
N LEU A 254 -6.23 17.03 9.56
CA LEU A 254 -4.92 17.11 8.94
C LEU A 254 -3.81 16.76 9.95
N PRO A 255 -2.99 15.72 9.68
CA PRO A 255 -1.94 15.32 10.60
C PRO A 255 -0.79 16.32 10.56
N THR A 256 -0.54 17.03 11.66
CA THR A 256 0.55 18.02 11.74
C THR A 256 1.68 17.64 12.69
N ASP A 257 1.53 16.53 13.40
CA ASP A 257 2.50 16.05 14.38
C ASP A 257 3.26 14.85 13.81
N PHE A 258 4.53 15.09 13.43
CA PHE A 258 5.42 14.06 12.92
C PHE A 258 6.69 14.05 13.77
N PRO A 259 7.09 12.87 14.29
CA PRO A 259 8.30 12.76 15.07
C PRO A 259 9.53 13.04 14.21
N THR A 260 10.51 13.70 14.82
CA THR A 260 11.84 13.90 14.25
C THR A 260 12.56 12.57 14.04
N ARG A 261 13.64 12.57 13.24
CA ARG A 261 14.49 11.39 13.05
C ARG A 261 15.08 10.87 14.36
N GLU A 262 15.41 11.77 15.29
CA GLU A 262 15.97 11.41 16.60
C GLU A 262 14.93 10.72 17.49
N GLU A 263 13.69 11.23 17.50
CA GLU A 263 12.58 10.63 18.23
C GLU A 263 12.24 9.23 17.69
N LEU A 264 12.16 9.08 16.37
CA LEU A 264 11.94 7.77 15.73
C LEU A 264 13.07 6.78 16.04
N ALA A 265 14.34 7.21 15.97
CA ALA A 265 15.48 6.35 16.28
C ALA A 265 15.49 5.93 17.76
N ALA A 266 15.11 6.83 18.66
CA ALA A 266 14.98 6.53 20.09
C ALA A 266 13.84 5.54 20.37
N GLU A 267 12.68 5.71 19.74
CA GLU A 267 11.55 4.78 19.84
C GLU A 267 11.91 3.40 19.29
N GLU A 268 12.59 3.33 18.14
CA GLU A 268 13.02 2.08 17.53
C GLU A 268 14.05 1.35 18.41
N ALA A 269 15.03 2.07 18.98
CA ALA A 269 15.97 1.51 19.94
C ALA A 269 15.27 0.95 21.19
N LEU A 270 14.27 1.66 21.72
CA LEU A 270 13.45 1.18 22.84
C LEU A 270 12.64 -0.07 22.47
N ARG A 271 12.05 -0.10 21.27
CA ARG A 271 11.28 -1.25 20.75
C ARG A 271 12.19 -2.46 20.55
N ALA A 272 13.35 -2.28 19.94
CA ALA A 272 14.35 -3.33 19.77
C ALA A 272 14.84 -3.88 21.11
N ALA A 273 15.11 -3.02 22.09
CA ALA A 273 15.47 -3.42 23.44
C ALA A 273 14.35 -4.21 24.14
N LYS A 274 13.09 -3.78 24.01
CA LYS A 274 11.91 -4.48 24.55
C LYS A 274 11.74 -5.86 23.93
N THR A 275 11.83 -5.97 22.60
CA THR A 275 11.77 -7.24 21.87
C THR A 275 12.91 -8.17 22.32
N ARG A 276 14.14 -7.66 22.41
CA ARG A 276 15.29 -8.44 22.89
C ARG A 276 15.10 -8.93 24.32
N ARG A 277 14.51 -8.13 25.20
CA ARG A 277 14.24 -8.48 26.60
C ARG A 277 13.16 -9.57 26.73
N GLY A 278 12.13 -9.51 25.88
CA GLY A 278 11.03 -10.47 25.83
C GLY A 278 11.37 -11.80 25.13
N ARG A 279 12.49 -11.91 24.41
CA ARG A 279 12.92 -13.17 23.78
C ARG A 279 13.33 -14.22 24.84
N PRO A 280 12.99 -15.50 24.66
CA PRO A 280 13.57 -16.58 25.48
C PRO A 280 15.10 -16.58 25.41
N ASP A 281 15.77 -16.97 26.50
CA ASP A 281 17.24 -16.84 26.60
C ASP A 281 18.02 -17.63 25.53
N TRP A 282 17.47 -18.76 25.07
CA TRP A 282 18.02 -19.56 23.97
C TRP A 282 17.94 -18.88 22.60
N LEU A 283 17.09 -17.86 22.44
CA LEU A 283 16.92 -17.02 21.25
C LEU A 283 17.68 -15.68 21.37
N LYS A 284 18.13 -15.33 22.58
CA LYS A 284 18.95 -14.13 22.84
C LYS A 284 20.43 -14.36 22.56
N ARG A 285 20.88 -15.62 22.56
CA ARG A 285 22.24 -16.05 22.23
C ARG A 285 22.16 -16.97 21.01
N VAL A 286 22.15 -16.39 19.80
CA VAL A 286 22.48 -17.18 18.62
C VAL A 286 23.99 -17.36 18.66
N PRO A 287 24.53 -18.57 18.85
CA PRO A 287 25.97 -18.80 18.69
C PRO A 287 26.33 -18.45 17.25
N ASP A 288 27.44 -17.72 17.06
CA ASP A 288 28.00 -17.54 15.73
C ASP A 288 28.45 -18.91 15.20
N LEU A 289 27.58 -19.58 14.44
CA LEU A 289 27.83 -20.87 13.80
C LEU A 289 28.74 -20.73 12.56
N HIS A 290 29.12 -19.50 12.20
CA HIS A 290 30.08 -19.20 11.15
C HIS A 290 31.21 -18.34 11.72
N GLY A 291 31.89 -18.87 12.74
CA GLY A 291 33.08 -18.27 13.31
C GLY A 291 34.10 -17.91 12.22
N LYS A 292 34.16 -16.63 11.86
CA LYS A 292 35.41 -16.04 11.40
C LYS A 292 36.16 -15.63 12.67
N PRO A 293 37.38 -16.15 12.91
CA PRO A 293 38.15 -15.68 14.04
C PRO A 293 38.35 -14.17 13.90
N ALA A 294 38.23 -13.45 15.02
CA ALA A 294 38.62 -12.06 15.08
C ALA A 294 40.08 -11.97 14.63
N ALA A 295 40.32 -11.30 13.51
CA ALA A 295 41.68 -10.95 13.11
C ALA A 295 42.16 -9.89 14.11
N GLU A 296 42.86 -10.30 15.16
CA GLU A 296 43.73 -9.40 15.90
C GLU A 296 44.83 -8.95 14.94
N GLN A 297 44.84 -7.65 14.60
CA GLN A 297 45.98 -7.05 13.93
C GLN A 297 47.12 -6.94 14.93
N ASP A 298 48.05 -7.89 14.86
CA ASP A 298 49.34 -7.80 15.52
C ASP A 298 50.23 -6.80 14.75
N TRP A 299 50.48 -5.65 15.37
CA TRP A 299 51.37 -4.59 14.85
C TRP A 299 52.82 -4.75 15.31
N SER A 300 53.25 -5.92 15.81
CA SER A 300 54.57 -6.09 16.42
C SER A 300 55.71 -6.52 15.48
N VAL A 301 55.59 -6.38 14.16
CA VAL A 301 56.72 -6.66 13.24
C VAL A 301 56.93 -5.52 12.25
N HIS A 302 57.50 -4.41 12.73
CA HIS A 302 58.40 -3.53 11.96
C HIS A 302 59.29 -2.72 12.89
N LEU A 303 60.30 -3.36 13.46
CA LEU A 303 61.57 -2.75 13.85
C LEU A 303 62.68 -3.78 13.59
N GLY A 304 63.49 -3.52 12.57
CA GLY A 304 64.60 -4.35 12.10
C GLY A 304 64.90 -4.09 10.64
#